data_AF-A0A1A8H9I1-F1
#
_entry.id   AF-A0A1A8H9I1-F1
#
_cell.length_a   1.000
_cell.length_b   1.000
_cell.length_c   1.000
_cell.angle_alpha   90.00
_cell.angle_beta   90.00
_cell.angle_gamma   90.00
#
_symmetry.space_group_name_H-M   'P 1'
#
loop_
_entity.id
_entity.type
_entity.pdbx_description
1 polymer ?
#
loop_
_entity_poly.entity_id
_entity_poly.type
_entity_poly.pdbx_seq_one_letter_code
_entity_poly.pdbx_strand_id
1 'polypeptide(L)' 'MSILGLKKKQPKTFKVKVITMDAEMEFSCEVKWKGKDLFDLVCRTVGLRETWFFGLRYTVKDTHAWLKLENK' A
#
# COMPACT_ATOMS: atom_id res chain seq x y z
N MET A 1 2.39 17.88 40.62
CA MET A 1 1.96 16.69 39.84
C MET A 1 1.63 17.14 38.43
N SER A 2 2.61 17.19 37.54
CA SER A 2 2.41 17.55 36.13
C SER A 2 2.22 16.26 35.31
N ILE A 3 0.99 16.05 34.86
CA ILE A 3 0.66 15.09 33.80
C ILE A 3 1.30 15.59 32.49
N LEU A 4 2.53 15.15 32.21
CA LEU A 4 3.17 15.35 30.92
C LEU A 4 2.27 14.70 29.86
N GLY A 5 1.63 15.54 29.04
CA GLY A 5 0.74 15.11 27.98
C GLY A 5 1.43 14.08 27.09
N LEU A 6 0.95 12.83 27.12
CA LEU A 6 1.25 11.81 26.14
C LEU A 6 0.79 12.34 24.78
N LYS A 7 1.69 13.02 24.05
CA LYS A 7 1.51 13.30 22.62
C LYS A 7 1.27 11.97 21.94
N LYS A 8 0.00 11.66 21.62
CA LYS A 8 -0.37 10.50 20.81
C LYS A 8 0.42 10.60 19.51
N LYS A 9 1.41 9.71 19.36
CA LYS A 9 2.23 9.58 18.15
C LYS A 9 1.25 9.24 17.04
N GLN A 10 1.02 10.17 16.11
CA GLN A 10 0.07 9.94 15.02
C GLN A 10 0.47 8.65 14.28
N PRO A 11 -0.51 7.78 13.96
CA PRO A 11 -0.22 6.60 13.16
C PRO A 11 0.32 7.05 11.81
N LYS A 12 1.57 6.68 11.52
CA LYS A 12 2.25 6.99 10.25
C LYS A 12 1.84 5.99 9.17
N THR A 13 0.60 5.52 9.20
CA THR A 13 0.09 4.44 8.36
C THR A 13 -1.24 4.81 7.73
N PHE A 14 -1.47 4.34 6.51
CA PHE A 14 -2.73 4.48 5.79
C PHE A 14 -3.20 3.10 5.32
N LYS A 15 -4.51 2.92 5.17
CA LYS A 15 -5.07 1.66 4.67
C LYS A 15 -5.08 1.66 3.14
N VAL A 16 -4.72 0.54 2.55
CA VAL A 16 -4.80 0.30 1.11
C VAL A 16 -5.57 -0.98 0.87
N LYS A 17 -6.56 -0.89 0.00
CA LYS A 17 -7.34 -2.03 -0.47
C LYS A 17 -6.85 -2.44 -1.86
N VAL A 18 -6.53 -3.71 -2.03
CA VAL A 18 -6.07 -4.28 -3.30
C VAL A 18 -7.06 -5.35 -3.72
N ILE A 19 -7.50 -5.26 -4.97
CA ILE A 19 -8.46 -6.19 -5.57
C ILE A 19 -7.75 -6.86 -6.74
N THR A 20 -7.70 -8.18 -6.69
CA THR A 20 -7.23 -9.07 -7.76
C THR A 20 -8.44 -9.71 -8.44
N MET A 21 -8.22 -10.60 -9.42
CA MET A 21 -9.32 -11.25 -10.13
C MET A 21 -10.15 -12.18 -9.23
N ASP A 22 -9.51 -12.83 -8.26
CA ASP A 22 -10.10 -13.86 -7.39
C ASP A 22 -10.14 -13.47 -5.91
N ALA A 23 -9.42 -12.42 -5.49
CA ALA A 23 -9.30 -12.05 -4.09
C ALA A 23 -9.32 -10.54 -3.84
N GLU A 24 -9.75 -10.17 -2.65
CA GLU A 24 -9.74 -8.81 -2.12
C GLU A 24 -8.98 -8.78 -0.79
N MET A 25 -8.12 -7.79 -0.62
CA MET A 25 -7.15 -7.73 0.48
C MET A 25 -7.04 -6.30 1.01
N GLU A 26 -6.83 -6.15 2.33
CA GLU A 26 -6.56 -4.86 2.96
C GLU A 26 -5.19 -4.85 3.66
N PHE A 27 -4.42 -3.81 3.43
CA PHE A 27 -3.07 -3.63 3.99
C PHE A 27 -2.98 -2.33 4.79
N SER A 28 -2.21 -2.33 5.88
CA SER A 28 -1.79 -1.12 6.57
C SER A 28 -0.40 -0.72 6.10
N CYS A 29 -0.32 0.33 5.28
CA CYS A 29 0.91 0.79 4.64
C CYS A 29 1.53 1.93 5.44
N GLU A 30 2.86 1.93 5.60
CA GLU A 30 3.53 3.07 6.21
C GLU A 30 3.69 4.22 5.21
N VAL A 31 3.58 5.47 5.69
CA VAL A 31 3.78 6.68 4.88
C VAL A 31 5.19 6.76 4.27
N LYS A 32 6.16 5.98 4.73
CA LYS A 32 7.52 5.94 4.16
C LYS A 32 7.67 4.97 2.99
N TRP A 33 6.70 4.08 2.77
CA TRP A 33 6.77 3.06 1.73
C TRP A 33 6.77 3.69 0.35
N LYS A 34 7.51 3.05 -0.56
CA LYS A 34 7.42 3.28 -2.00
C LYS A 34 6.38 2.34 -2.60
N GLY A 35 5.99 2.60 -3.86
CA GLY A 35 5.09 1.70 -4.59
C GLY A 35 5.59 0.25 -4.64
N LYS A 36 6.92 0.04 -4.71
CA LYS A 36 7.54 -1.29 -4.69
C LYS A 36 7.30 -2.07 -3.40
N ASP A 37 7.34 -1.41 -2.24
CA ASP A 37 7.15 -2.09 -0.95
C ASP A 37 5.73 -2.69 -0.86
N LEU A 38 4.73 -1.93 -1.29
CA LEU A 38 3.34 -2.40 -1.38
C LEU A 38 3.21 -3.53 -2.41
N PHE A 39 3.78 -3.36 -3.61
CA PHE A 39 3.67 -4.37 -4.67
C PHE A 39 4.31 -5.70 -4.26
N ASP A 40 5.52 -5.67 -3.68
CA ASP A 40 6.21 -6.88 -3.22
C ASP A 40 5.41 -7.59 -2.12
N LEU A 41 4.76 -6.86 -1.22
CA LEU A 41 3.88 -7.43 -0.19
C LEU A 41 2.66 -8.12 -0.80
N VAL A 42 2.00 -7.48 -1.78
CA VAL A 42 0.87 -8.06 -2.50
C VAL A 42 1.29 -9.37 -3.18
N CYS A 43 2.38 -9.34 -3.96
CA CYS A 43 2.87 -10.52 -4.67
C CYS A 43 3.19 -11.69 -3.72
N ARG A 44 3.83 -11.42 -2.58
CA ARG A 44 4.09 -12.44 -1.57
C ARG A 44 2.81 -13.02 -0.98
N THR A 45 1.81 -12.18 -0.74
CA THR A 45 0.54 -12.59 -0.11
C THR A 45 -0.28 -13.47 -1.05
N VAL A 46 -0.31 -13.17 -2.36
CA VAL A 46 -0.99 -14.01 -3.36
C VAL A 46 -0.13 -15.16 -3.89
N GLY A 47 1.14 -15.26 -3.48
CA GLY A 47 2.07 -16.28 -4.00
C GLY A 47 2.51 -16.08 -5.46
N LEU A 48 2.43 -14.84 -5.98
CA LEU A 48 2.77 -14.51 -7.35
C LEU A 48 4.29 -14.45 -7.56
N ARG A 49 4.82 -15.31 -8.44
CA ARG A 49 6.26 -15.36 -8.78
C ARG A 49 6.64 -14.60 -10.04
N GLU A 50 5.77 -14.58 -11.05
CA GLU A 50 6.03 -13.93 -12.35
C GLU A 50 5.66 -12.44 -12.32
N THR A 51 6.27 -11.68 -11.42
CA THR A 51 5.88 -10.30 -11.12
C THR A 51 6.07 -9.32 -12.27
N TRP A 52 6.89 -9.67 -13.28
CA TRP A 52 7.26 -8.81 -14.41
C TRP A 52 6.08 -8.41 -15.32
N PHE A 53 5.00 -9.20 -15.31
CA PHE A 53 3.80 -8.93 -16.10
C PHE A 53 2.78 -8.05 -15.37
N PHE A 54 2.98 -7.79 -14.08
CA PHE A 54 1.96 -7.20 -13.21
C PHE A 54 2.39 -5.85 -12.65
N GLY A 55 1.39 -5.07 -12.25
CA GLY A 55 1.54 -3.81 -11.54
C GLY A 55 0.28 -3.49 -10.74
N LEU A 56 0.32 -2.41 -9.97
CA LEU A 56 -0.86 -1.91 -9.25
C LEU A 56 -1.52 -0.79 -10.05
N ARG A 57 -2.80 -0.93 -10.35
CA ARG A 57 -3.60 0.10 -11.01
C ARG A 57 -4.50 0.78 -9.98
N TYR A 58 -4.63 2.10 -10.08
CA TYR A 58 -5.52 2.89 -9.26
C TYR A 58 -6.32 3.87 -10.12
N THR A 59 -7.42 4.38 -9.57
CA THR A 59 -8.29 5.35 -10.24
C THR A 59 -8.03 6.76 -9.70
N VAL A 60 -7.85 7.72 -10.60
CA VAL A 60 -7.70 9.14 -10.28
C VAL A 60 -8.65 9.94 -11.16
N LYS A 61 -9.64 10.60 -10.56
CA LYS A 61 -10.55 11.54 -11.25
C LYS A 61 -11.00 11.00 -12.63
N ASP A 62 -11.60 9.81 -12.63
CA ASP A 62 -12.10 9.10 -13.82
C ASP A 62 -11.06 8.56 -14.81
N THR A 63 -9.77 8.60 -14.47
CA THR A 63 -8.70 7.97 -15.24
C THR A 63 -8.08 6.80 -14.48
N HIS A 64 -7.54 5.84 -15.22
CA HIS A 64 -6.74 4.76 -14.65
C HIS A 64 -5.26 5.07 -14.80
N ALA A 65 -4.51 4.90 -13.71
CA ALA A 65 -3.07 5.08 -13.68
C ALA A 65 -2.41 3.86 -13.06
N TRP A 66 -1.18 3.59 -13.51
CA TRP A 66 -0.31 2.57 -12.92
C TRP A 66 0.56 3.20 -11.84
N LEU A 67 0.61 2.54 -10.69
CA LEU A 67 1.47 2.93 -9.59
C LEU A 67 2.94 2.77 -10.01
N LYS A 68 3.72 3.83 -9.89
CA LYS A 68 5.16 3.80 -10.15
C LYS A 68 5.87 3.19 -8.95
N LEU A 69 6.56 2.07 -9.15
CA LEU A 69 7.17 1.29 -8.07
C LEU A 69 8.34 2.02 -7.37
N GLU A 70 9.10 2.80 -8.12
CA GLU A 70 10.27 3.54 -7.64
C GLU A 70 9.93 4.84 -6.90
N ASN A 71 8.70 5.34 -7.08
CA ASN A 71 8.23 6.58 -6.48
C ASN A 71 7.40 6.31 -5.23
N LYS A 72 7.29 7.38 -4.43
CA LYS A 72 6.40 7.44 -3.29
C LYS A 72 5.03 7.97 -3.71
#